data_AF-A0A3D9DIT8-F1
#
_entry.id   AF-A0A3D9DIT8-F1
#
_cell.length_a   1.000
_cell.length_b   1.000
_cell.length_c   1.000
_cell.angle_alpha   90.00
_cell.angle_beta   90.00
_cell.angle_gamma   90.00
#
_symmetry.space_group_name_H-M   'P 1'
#
loop_
_entity.id
_entity.type
_entity.pdbx_description
1 polymer ?
#
loop_
_entity_poly.entity_id
_entity_poly.type
_entity_poly.pdbx_seq_one_letter_code
_entity_poly.pdbx_strand_id
1 'polypeptide(L)'
;MNKKLISWLGLILLSFMMQSCKNYYYLKHTPAVNNEDRNPVYDLKFGKESMQFTTFADYQVNIINKKYIFFATKDVSQVLKANFSKPFTEQFMFMYTKMSIYNNLLGFYYEDASLEEVKQAYGRNPDADMGNGVLYAYDSGKFHVVDIYKKTDNGVIRFINLSNPDEKDPPNKKFHLEVRNLFFGMNSQLWEKNVDGF
;
A
#
# COMPACT_ATOMS: atom_id res chain seq x y z
N MET A 1 -23.12 30.27 -31.10
CA MET A 1 -22.65 28.94 -30.62
C MET A 1 -23.82 27.96 -30.66
N ASN A 2 -23.70 26.85 -31.37
CA ASN A 2 -24.84 25.97 -31.67
C ASN A 2 -25.27 25.20 -30.40
N LYS A 3 -26.54 25.28 -29.98
CA LYS A 3 -27.05 24.67 -28.72
C LYS A 3 -26.77 23.16 -28.65
N LYS A 4 -26.72 22.49 -29.81
CA LYS A 4 -26.34 21.08 -29.92
C LYS A 4 -24.88 20.85 -29.54
N LEU A 5 -23.96 21.72 -29.93
CA LEU A 5 -22.53 21.59 -29.60
C LEU A 5 -22.26 21.72 -28.09
N ILE A 6 -23.00 22.61 -27.41
CA ILE A 6 -22.88 22.82 -25.95
C ILE A 6 -23.36 21.57 -25.19
N SER A 7 -24.47 20.96 -25.64
CA SER A 7 -24.98 19.72 -25.05
C SER A 7 -24.03 18.55 -25.23
N TRP A 8 -23.37 18.45 -26.39
CA TRP A 8 -22.38 17.41 -26.67
C TRP A 8 -21.10 17.59 -25.85
N LEU A 9 -20.61 18.82 -25.71
CA LEU A 9 -19.47 19.14 -24.83
C LEU A 9 -19.77 18.82 -23.36
N GLY A 10 -20.97 19.11 -22.88
CA GLY A 10 -21.40 18.77 -21.52
C GLY A 10 -21.43 17.26 -21.27
N LEU A 11 -21.96 16.48 -22.21
CA LEU A 11 -21.98 15.01 -22.14
C LEU A 11 -20.57 14.41 -22.16
N ILE A 12 -19.67 14.93 -23.00
CA ILE A 12 -18.27 14.49 -23.05
C ILE A 12 -17.54 14.80 -21.73
N LEU A 13 -17.73 16.00 -21.17
CA LEU A 13 -17.15 16.36 -19.86
C LEU A 13 -17.65 15.43 -18.74
N LEU A 14 -18.95 15.13 -18.73
CA LEU A 14 -19.54 14.19 -17.75
C LEU A 14 -18.99 12.77 -17.92
N SER A 15 -18.74 12.36 -19.16
CA SER A 15 -18.15 11.06 -19.51
C SER A 15 -16.71 10.94 -18.99
N PHE A 16 -15.91 12.01 -19.11
CA PHE A 16 -14.55 12.06 -18.57
C PHE A 16 -14.51 12.06 -17.04
N MET A 17 -15.52 12.62 -16.35
CA MET A 17 -15.61 12.53 -14.88
C MET A 17 -15.92 11.10 -14.40
N MET A 18 -16.62 10.28 -15.20
CA MET A 18 -16.93 8.88 -14.86
C MET A 18 -15.77 7.90 -15.13
N GLN A 19 -14.73 8.30 -15.88
CA GLN A 19 -13.58 7.44 -16.19
C GLN A 19 -12.55 7.34 -15.05
N SER A 20 -12.63 8.16 -13.99
CA SER A 20 -11.70 8.11 -12.85
C SER A 20 -12.26 7.35 -11.64
N CYS A 21 -12.92 6.21 -11.87
CA CYS A 21 -13.26 5.29 -10.79
C CYS A 21 -12.01 4.48 -10.40
N LYS A 22 -11.07 5.11 -9.68
CA LYS A 22 -9.95 4.37 -9.07
C LYS A 22 -10.51 3.34 -8.08
N ASN A 23 -10.17 2.08 -8.32
CA ASN A 23 -10.51 0.98 -7.44
C ASN A 23 -9.21 0.40 -6.86
N TYR A 24 -9.10 0.40 -5.54
CA TYR A 24 -7.91 -0.07 -4.83
C TYR A 24 -8.00 -1.53 -4.37
N TYR A 25 -8.94 -2.32 -4.91
CA TYR A 25 -9.11 -3.74 -4.62
C TYR A 25 -8.33 -4.66 -5.60
N TYR A 26 -7.37 -4.13 -6.37
CA TYR A 26 -6.73 -4.85 -7.48
C TYR A 26 -5.35 -5.42 -7.13
N LEU A 27 -5.02 -6.57 -7.76
CA LEU A 27 -3.75 -7.29 -7.64
C LEU A 27 -3.31 -7.85 -9.00
N LYS A 28 -1.99 -7.83 -9.29
CA LYS A 28 -1.37 -8.79 -10.21
C LYS A 28 -1.05 -10.07 -9.44
N HIS A 29 -1.70 -11.17 -9.79
CA HIS A 29 -1.64 -12.41 -9.00
C HIS A 29 -0.56 -13.39 -9.46
N THR A 30 0.14 -13.96 -8.49
CA THR A 30 0.78 -15.27 -8.54
C THR A 30 0.22 -16.09 -7.37
N PRO A 31 -0.19 -17.37 -7.54
CA PRO A 31 -0.68 -18.18 -6.44
C PRO A 31 0.34 -18.25 -5.31
N ALA A 32 -0.14 -18.20 -4.06
CA ALA A 32 0.74 -18.37 -2.92
C ALA A 32 1.25 -19.81 -2.82
N VAL A 33 2.43 -19.95 -2.25
CA VAL A 33 3.01 -21.21 -1.80
C VAL A 33 3.21 -21.14 -0.30
N ASN A 34 2.95 -22.21 0.44
CA ASN A 34 3.16 -22.20 1.89
C ASN A 34 4.63 -22.43 2.22
N ASN A 35 5.18 -21.67 3.17
CA ASN A 35 6.51 -21.93 3.74
C ASN A 35 6.48 -23.09 4.76
N GLU A 36 7.62 -23.37 5.39
CA GLU A 36 7.77 -24.43 6.41
C GLU A 36 6.83 -24.24 7.60
N ASP A 37 6.56 -23.00 7.99
CA ASP A 37 5.62 -22.63 9.07
C ASP A 37 4.15 -22.61 8.62
N ARG A 38 3.86 -23.05 7.39
CA ARG A 38 2.53 -22.99 6.73
C ARG A 38 1.98 -21.59 6.52
N ASN A 39 2.83 -20.57 6.61
CA ASN A 39 2.47 -19.21 6.25
C ASN A 39 2.44 -19.07 4.72
N PRO A 40 1.42 -18.42 4.15
CA PRO A 40 1.38 -18.12 2.72
C PRO A 40 2.52 -17.18 2.31
N VAL A 41 3.24 -17.55 1.25
CA VAL A 41 4.27 -16.75 0.60
C VAL A 41 3.78 -16.37 -0.79
N TYR A 42 3.74 -15.07 -1.05
CA TYR A 42 3.32 -14.50 -2.33
C TYR A 42 4.53 -14.01 -3.11
N ASP A 43 4.58 -14.32 -4.41
CA ASP A 43 5.48 -13.65 -5.36
C ASP A 43 4.77 -12.41 -5.92
N LEU A 44 4.99 -11.28 -5.28
CA LEU A 44 4.42 -9.98 -5.62
C LEU A 44 5.17 -9.38 -6.81
N LYS A 45 4.46 -9.06 -7.89
CA LYS A 45 5.04 -8.56 -9.14
C LYS A 45 4.73 -7.09 -9.35
N PHE A 46 5.75 -6.29 -9.65
CA PHE A 46 5.63 -4.86 -9.92
C PHE A 46 6.70 -4.42 -10.92
N GLY A 47 6.31 -3.61 -11.92
CA GLY A 47 7.25 -3.25 -12.99
C GLY A 47 7.84 -4.50 -13.68
N LYS A 48 9.17 -4.62 -13.69
CA LYS A 48 9.92 -5.80 -14.18
C LYS A 48 10.51 -6.66 -13.05
N GLU A 49 10.16 -6.36 -11.82
CA GLU A 49 10.71 -6.98 -10.62
C GLU A 49 9.66 -7.87 -9.93
N SER A 50 10.13 -8.76 -9.06
CA SER A 50 9.27 -9.51 -8.16
C SER A 50 9.87 -9.64 -6.77
N MET A 51 9.02 -9.87 -5.78
CA MET A 51 9.40 -9.94 -4.38
C MET A 51 8.59 -11.01 -3.67
N GLN A 52 9.27 -11.84 -2.90
CA GLN A 52 8.60 -12.74 -1.96
C GLN A 52 8.10 -11.96 -0.75
N PHE A 53 6.83 -12.16 -0.41
CA PHE A 53 6.19 -11.55 0.74
C PHE A 53 5.39 -12.60 1.50
N THR A 54 5.79 -12.86 2.75
CA THR A 54 5.14 -13.82 3.64
C THR A 54 4.08 -13.11 4.47
N THR A 55 2.88 -13.69 4.57
CA THR A 55 1.80 -13.16 5.42
C THR A 55 1.41 -14.15 6.49
N PHE A 56 0.66 -13.68 7.49
CA PHE A 56 -0.11 -14.58 8.34
C PHE A 56 -1.17 -15.33 7.52
N ALA A 57 -1.55 -16.53 7.97
CA ALA A 57 -2.49 -17.41 7.25
C ALA A 57 -3.93 -16.87 7.16
N ASP A 58 -4.30 -15.88 7.97
CA ASP A 58 -5.62 -15.28 8.02
C ASP A 58 -5.81 -14.13 7.00
N TYR A 59 -4.73 -13.66 6.37
CA TYR A 59 -4.80 -12.68 5.30
C TYR A 59 -5.58 -13.22 4.09
N GLN A 60 -6.48 -12.38 3.60
CA GLN A 60 -7.29 -12.61 2.43
C GLN A 60 -6.73 -11.78 1.28
N VAL A 61 -6.50 -12.45 0.16
CA VAL A 61 -5.90 -11.86 -1.05
C VAL A 61 -6.85 -12.13 -2.20
N ASN A 62 -7.09 -11.12 -3.05
CA ASN A 62 -7.99 -11.22 -4.20
C ASN A 62 -9.45 -11.59 -3.92
N ILE A 63 -9.88 -11.48 -2.67
CA ILE A 63 -11.28 -11.68 -2.30
C ILE A 63 -11.84 -10.32 -1.95
N ILE A 64 -12.93 -9.89 -2.59
CA ILE A 64 -13.57 -8.63 -2.20
C ILE A 64 -14.66 -8.94 -1.19
N ASN A 65 -14.42 -8.60 0.09
CA ASN A 65 -15.44 -8.62 1.12
C ASN A 65 -15.51 -7.27 1.83
N LYS A 66 -16.45 -6.42 1.40
CA LYS A 66 -16.58 -5.03 1.86
C LYS A 66 -16.76 -4.88 3.38
N LYS A 67 -17.19 -5.93 4.09
CA LYS A 67 -17.28 -5.91 5.56
C LYS A 67 -15.91 -5.68 6.23
N TYR A 68 -14.84 -6.13 5.59
CA TYR A 68 -13.48 -6.08 6.13
C TYR A 68 -12.61 -5.05 5.39
N ILE A 69 -13.25 -4.14 4.66
CA ILE A 69 -12.61 -3.03 3.94
C ILE A 69 -13.10 -1.75 4.60
N PHE A 70 -12.23 -1.07 5.33
CA PHE A 70 -12.64 0.03 6.20
C PHE A 70 -12.47 1.41 5.55
N PHE A 71 -11.84 1.46 4.37
CA PHE A 71 -11.57 2.66 3.60
C PHE A 71 -12.50 2.84 2.40
N ALA A 72 -12.74 4.10 2.05
CA ALA A 72 -13.24 4.51 0.74
C ALA A 72 -12.09 4.93 -0.18
N THR A 73 -12.32 4.94 -1.49
CA THR A 73 -11.34 5.40 -2.49
C THR A 73 -10.78 6.79 -2.19
N LYS A 74 -11.61 7.70 -1.66
CA LYS A 74 -11.19 9.06 -1.28
C LYS A 74 -10.16 9.03 -0.15
N ASP A 75 -10.27 8.10 0.79
CA ASP A 75 -9.40 8.02 1.96
C ASP A 75 -8.00 7.58 1.52
N VAL A 76 -7.90 6.52 0.70
CA VAL A 76 -6.63 6.07 0.12
C VAL A 76 -6.04 7.16 -0.79
N SER A 77 -6.87 7.85 -1.58
CA SER A 77 -6.39 8.93 -2.45
C SER A 77 -5.82 10.11 -1.67
N GLN A 78 -6.37 10.40 -0.48
CA GLN A 78 -5.82 11.40 0.43
C GLN A 78 -4.47 10.94 0.98
N VAL A 79 -4.37 9.71 1.49
CA VAL A 79 -3.11 9.12 1.99
C VAL A 79 -2.02 9.13 0.90
N LEU A 80 -2.39 8.77 -0.32
CA LEU A 80 -1.45 8.74 -1.44
C LEU A 80 -0.89 10.12 -1.76
N LYS A 81 -1.69 11.19 -1.67
CA LYS A 81 -1.30 12.55 -2.06
C LYS A 81 -0.73 13.40 -0.94
N ALA A 82 -0.98 13.05 0.33
CA ALA A 82 -0.66 13.90 1.46
C ALA A 82 0.86 14.14 1.62
N ASN A 83 1.65 13.07 1.56
CA ASN A 83 3.08 13.13 1.89
C ASN A 83 4.01 12.81 0.71
N PHE A 84 3.52 12.14 -0.33
CA PHE A 84 4.31 11.83 -1.53
C PHE A 84 3.43 11.89 -2.77
N SER A 85 3.31 13.08 -3.36
CA SER A 85 2.34 13.38 -4.41
C SER A 85 2.70 12.83 -5.79
N LYS A 86 3.88 12.23 -5.97
CA LYS A 86 4.26 11.56 -7.22
C LYS A 86 3.21 10.48 -7.52
N PRO A 87 2.63 10.41 -8.73
CA PRO A 87 1.70 9.35 -9.05
C PRO A 87 2.41 7.99 -9.04
N PHE A 88 1.76 6.97 -8.48
CA PHE A 88 2.24 5.60 -8.60
C PHE A 88 2.05 5.12 -10.05
N THR A 89 2.98 4.29 -10.52
CA THR A 89 2.92 3.64 -11.84
C THR A 89 1.99 2.43 -11.80
N GLU A 90 2.03 1.67 -10.70
CA GLU A 90 1.29 0.43 -10.55
C GLU A 90 0.78 0.23 -9.12
N GLN A 91 -0.44 -0.30 -8.97
CA GLN A 91 -0.87 -0.95 -7.73
C GLN A 91 -0.66 -2.44 -7.90
N PHE A 92 0.14 -3.05 -7.02
CA PHE A 92 0.47 -4.46 -7.10
C PHE A 92 -0.12 -5.28 -5.94
N MET A 93 -0.61 -4.63 -4.87
CA MET A 93 -1.12 -5.33 -3.69
C MET A 93 -2.41 -4.73 -3.10
N PHE A 94 -3.34 -5.61 -2.74
CA PHE A 94 -4.40 -5.36 -1.75
C PHE A 94 -4.68 -6.64 -0.94
N MET A 95 -4.67 -6.52 0.39
CA MET A 95 -4.97 -7.60 1.33
C MET A 95 -5.71 -7.09 2.57
N TYR A 96 -6.44 -7.99 3.24
CA TYR A 96 -7.05 -7.72 4.54
C TYR A 96 -7.14 -8.99 5.40
N THR A 97 -7.16 -8.86 6.72
CA THR A 97 -7.45 -9.99 7.64
C THR A 97 -8.93 -10.05 8.01
N LYS A 98 -9.43 -11.20 8.49
CA LYS A 98 -10.77 -11.36 9.09
C LYS A 98 -10.77 -11.28 10.64
N MET A 99 -9.63 -11.00 11.28
CA MET A 99 -9.49 -10.95 12.75
C MET A 99 -9.62 -9.54 13.33
N SER A 100 -10.01 -9.42 14.61
CA SER A 100 -10.33 -8.17 15.33
C SER A 100 -9.31 -7.03 15.22
N ILE A 101 -8.04 -7.33 14.98
CA ILE A 101 -6.96 -6.36 14.84
C ILE A 101 -6.87 -5.73 13.44
N TYR A 102 -7.97 -5.81 12.68
CA TYR A 102 -8.00 -5.78 11.23
C TYR A 102 -7.14 -4.70 10.58
N ASN A 103 -6.30 -5.12 9.63
CA ASN A 103 -5.55 -4.22 8.77
C ASN A 103 -6.01 -4.35 7.33
N ASN A 104 -6.07 -3.20 6.65
CA ASN A 104 -6.07 -3.17 5.20
C ASN A 104 -4.66 -2.80 4.74
N LEU A 105 -4.07 -3.67 3.94
CA LEU A 105 -2.72 -3.51 3.42
C LEU A 105 -2.78 -3.29 1.91
N LEU A 106 -2.19 -2.19 1.45
CA LEU A 106 -2.10 -1.83 0.03
C LEU A 106 -0.63 -1.73 -0.38
N GLY A 107 -0.33 -2.03 -1.65
CA GLY A 107 1.02 -1.94 -2.22
C GLY A 107 1.03 -1.20 -3.55
N PHE A 108 1.91 -0.21 -3.67
CA PHE A 108 2.06 0.65 -4.83
C PHE A 108 3.52 0.75 -5.26
N TYR A 109 3.77 0.78 -6.56
CA TYR A 109 5.09 0.94 -7.15
C TYR A 109 5.21 2.30 -7.83
N TYR A 110 6.33 2.99 -7.60
CA TYR A 110 6.66 4.29 -8.15
C TYR A 110 7.97 4.13 -8.92
N GLU A 111 7.85 4.04 -10.24
CA GLU A 111 9.00 3.96 -11.14
C GLU A 111 9.80 5.28 -11.09
N ASP A 112 11.12 5.15 -11.23
CA ASP A 112 12.08 6.27 -11.22
C ASP A 112 12.00 7.15 -9.96
N ALA A 113 11.46 6.62 -8.86
CA ALA A 113 11.44 7.28 -7.57
C ALA A 113 12.55 6.76 -6.66
N SER A 114 13.06 7.62 -5.79
CA SER A 114 14.10 7.31 -4.82
C SER A 114 13.61 7.48 -3.39
N LEU A 115 14.26 6.79 -2.44
CA LEU A 115 13.97 6.99 -1.02
C LEU A 115 14.28 8.42 -0.55
N GLU A 116 15.25 9.10 -1.18
CA GLU A 116 15.58 10.47 -0.82
C GLU A 116 14.47 11.45 -1.26
N GLU A 117 13.88 11.27 -2.45
CA GLU A 117 12.68 12.02 -2.83
C GLU A 117 11.52 11.78 -1.85
N VAL A 118 11.33 10.53 -1.41
CA VAL A 118 10.30 10.21 -0.41
C VAL A 118 10.58 10.94 0.91
N LYS A 119 11.81 10.86 1.45
CA LYS A 119 12.19 11.54 2.69
C LYS A 119 12.00 13.05 2.60
N GLN A 120 12.40 13.65 1.48
CA GLN A 120 12.21 15.08 1.23
C GLN A 120 10.73 15.47 1.21
N ALA A 121 9.87 14.66 0.57
CA ALA A 121 8.45 14.95 0.45
C ALA A 121 7.71 14.91 1.80
N TYR A 122 8.16 14.06 2.73
CA TYR A 122 7.63 14.03 4.10
C TYR A 122 8.04 15.25 4.94
N GLY A 123 9.13 15.94 4.61
CA GLY A 123 9.61 17.13 5.34
C GLY A 123 9.98 16.88 6.80
N ARG A 124 10.14 15.61 7.21
CA ARG A 124 10.52 15.17 8.56
C ARG A 124 11.34 13.90 8.51
N ASN A 125 12.02 13.59 9.61
CA ASN A 125 12.72 12.31 9.75
C ASN A 125 11.72 11.13 9.78
N PRO A 126 12.09 9.97 9.22
CA PRO A 126 11.31 8.75 9.32
C PRO A 126 11.26 8.24 10.77
N ASP A 127 10.18 7.53 11.10
CA ASP A 127 10.01 6.89 12.41
C ASP A 127 10.91 5.65 12.54
N ALA A 128 11.27 5.04 11.40
CA ALA A 128 12.39 4.08 11.30
C ALA A 128 13.09 4.20 9.94
N ASP A 129 14.42 4.17 9.94
CA ASP A 129 15.27 4.09 8.74
C ASP A 129 16.02 2.76 8.76
N MET A 130 15.83 1.95 7.71
CA MET A 130 16.39 0.61 7.57
C MET A 130 17.54 0.58 6.54
N GLY A 131 17.97 1.73 6.02
CA GLY A 131 18.97 1.85 4.97
C GLY A 131 18.41 1.60 3.57
N ASN A 132 17.78 0.45 3.32
CA ASN A 132 17.12 0.15 2.05
C ASN A 132 15.60 0.45 2.05
N GLY A 133 15.09 1.01 3.15
CA GLY A 133 13.69 1.37 3.33
C GLY A 133 13.49 2.38 4.47
N VAL A 134 12.31 2.99 4.51
CA VAL A 134 11.90 3.94 5.55
C VAL A 134 10.45 3.72 5.95
N LEU A 135 10.11 4.04 7.19
CA LEU A 135 8.76 3.93 7.75
C LEU A 135 8.29 5.27 8.31
N TYR A 136 7.04 5.60 8.02
CA TYR A 136 6.32 6.72 8.62
C TYR A 136 5.01 6.24 9.23
N ALA A 137 4.73 6.62 10.48
CA ALA A 137 3.47 6.44 11.15
C ALA A 137 2.78 7.80 11.37
N TYR A 138 1.49 7.90 11.05
CA TYR A 138 0.73 9.14 11.19
C TYR A 138 -0.78 8.89 11.16
N ASP A 139 -1.53 9.91 11.52
CA ASP A 139 -3.00 9.88 11.46
C ASP A 139 -3.49 10.49 10.15
N SER A 140 -4.45 9.84 9.52
CA SER A 140 -5.12 10.34 8.31
C SER A 140 -6.62 10.12 8.41
N GLY A 141 -7.34 11.17 8.79
CA GLY A 141 -8.78 11.10 9.02
C GLY A 141 -9.09 10.19 10.20
N LYS A 142 -9.75 9.06 9.93
CA LYS A 142 -10.11 8.06 10.95
C LYS A 142 -9.08 6.93 11.12
N PHE A 143 -8.02 6.93 10.32
CA PHE A 143 -7.04 5.84 10.29
C PHE A 143 -5.75 6.24 11.00
N HIS A 144 -5.18 5.28 11.70
CA HIS A 144 -3.73 5.26 11.93
C HIS A 144 -3.09 4.56 10.74
N VAL A 145 -2.12 5.23 10.13
CA VAL A 145 -1.44 4.80 8.91
C VAL A 145 -0.02 4.41 9.26
N VAL A 146 0.41 3.24 8.80
CA VAL A 146 1.84 2.90 8.71
C VAL A 146 2.23 2.77 7.24
N ASP A 147 3.10 3.67 6.82
CA ASP A 147 3.52 3.87 5.44
C ASP A 147 5.00 3.50 5.30
N ILE A 148 5.27 2.42 4.60
CA ILE A 148 6.61 1.81 4.51
C ILE A 148 7.06 1.88 3.06
N TYR A 149 8.22 2.48 2.82
CA TYR A 149 8.84 2.54 1.51
C TYR A 149 10.07 1.66 1.49
N LYS A 150 10.26 0.92 0.38
CA LYS A 150 11.47 0.13 0.14
C LYS A 150 12.05 0.50 -1.21
N LYS A 151 13.37 0.69 -1.25
CA LYS A 151 14.14 0.85 -2.48
C LYS A 151 14.08 -0.43 -3.31
N THR A 152 13.94 -0.27 -4.62
CA THR A 152 14.11 -1.31 -5.63
C THR A 152 15.15 -0.86 -6.66
N ASP A 153 15.44 -1.67 -7.67
CA ASP A 153 16.47 -1.32 -8.66
C ASP A 153 16.03 -0.12 -9.51
N ASN A 154 14.75 -0.06 -9.88
CA ASN A 154 14.20 0.97 -10.78
C ASN A 154 13.17 1.89 -10.11
N GLY A 155 13.09 1.94 -8.78
CA GLY A 155 12.12 2.79 -8.10
C GLY A 155 11.99 2.54 -6.60
N VAL A 156 10.80 2.82 -6.10
CA VAL A 156 10.37 2.46 -4.74
C VAL A 156 9.03 1.76 -4.75
N ILE A 157 8.87 0.78 -3.87
CA ILE A 157 7.57 0.27 -3.49
C ILE A 157 7.13 0.93 -2.19
N ARG A 158 5.81 1.13 -2.05
CA ARG A 158 5.14 1.70 -0.88
C ARG A 158 4.08 0.73 -0.39
N PHE A 159 4.19 0.34 0.87
CA PHE A 159 3.19 -0.42 1.58
C PHE A 159 2.41 0.52 2.50
N ILE A 160 1.09 0.51 2.40
CA ILE A 160 0.21 1.32 3.23
C ILE A 160 -0.64 0.39 4.07
N ASN A 161 -0.44 0.42 5.38
CA ASN A 161 -1.27 -0.27 6.35
C ASN A 161 -2.25 0.73 6.95
N LEU A 162 -3.53 0.40 6.92
CA LEU A 162 -4.60 1.18 7.52
C LEU A 162 -5.20 0.37 8.67
N SER A 163 -5.22 0.96 9.86
CA SER A 163 -5.87 0.36 11.02
C SER A 163 -7.40 0.27 10.84
N ASN A 164 -8.05 -0.64 11.56
CA ASN A 164 -9.50 -0.60 11.69
C ASN A 164 -9.93 0.56 12.62
N PRO A 165 -10.67 1.57 12.12
CA PRO A 165 -11.14 2.69 12.95
C PRO A 165 -12.12 2.26 14.04
N ASP A 166 -12.79 1.11 13.88
CA ASP A 166 -13.81 0.63 14.81
C ASP A 166 -13.24 -0.32 15.88
N GLU A 167 -11.95 -0.70 15.80
CA GLU A 167 -11.31 -1.57 16.79
C GLU A 167 -10.95 -0.79 18.06
N LYS A 168 -11.23 -1.39 19.22
CA LYS A 168 -10.83 -0.84 20.52
C LYS A 168 -9.37 -1.20 20.80
N ASP A 169 -8.47 -0.44 20.19
CA ASP A 169 -7.02 -0.56 20.39
C ASP A 169 -6.38 0.79 20.68
N PRO A 170 -6.62 1.43 21.84
CA PRO A 170 -5.82 2.57 22.27
C PRO A 170 -4.49 2.07 22.85
N PRO A 171 -3.29 2.59 22.50
CA PRO A 171 -2.83 3.50 21.45
C PRO A 171 -2.27 2.77 20.19
N ASN A 172 -3.12 2.03 19.50
CA ASN A 172 -2.80 1.20 18.32
C ASN A 172 -1.73 0.14 18.57
N LYS A 173 -1.69 -0.43 19.78
CA LYS A 173 -0.65 -1.38 20.17
C LYS A 173 -0.73 -2.67 19.36
N LYS A 174 -1.94 -3.19 19.15
CA LYS A 174 -2.14 -4.41 18.38
C LYS A 174 -1.82 -4.15 16.90
N PHE A 175 -2.28 -3.01 16.37
CA PHE A 175 -1.97 -2.60 14.99
C PHE A 175 -0.45 -2.53 14.74
N HIS A 176 0.28 -1.82 15.59
CA HIS A 176 1.73 -1.68 15.46
C HIS A 176 2.47 -3.00 15.69
N LEU A 177 1.97 -3.87 16.57
CA LEU A 177 2.53 -5.21 16.76
C LEU A 177 2.38 -6.06 15.50
N GLU A 178 1.21 -6.04 14.87
CA GLU A 178 0.98 -6.77 13.63
C GLU A 178 1.87 -6.26 12.50
N VAL A 179 1.94 -4.94 12.29
CA VAL A 179 2.84 -4.32 11.31
C VAL A 179 4.29 -4.72 11.57
N ARG A 180 4.74 -4.67 12.83
CA ARG A 180 6.10 -5.06 13.19
C ARG A 180 6.37 -6.52 12.85
N ASN A 181 5.48 -7.43 13.24
CA ASN A 181 5.67 -8.86 12.98
C ASN A 181 5.58 -9.19 11.49
N LEU A 182 4.69 -8.52 10.75
CA LEU A 182 4.53 -8.72 9.31
C LEU A 182 5.75 -8.25 8.54
N PHE A 183 6.16 -6.99 8.71
CA PHE A 183 7.26 -6.43 7.92
C PHE A 183 8.64 -6.80 8.49
N PHE A 184 8.84 -6.70 9.81
CA PHE A 184 10.17 -6.85 10.43
C PHE A 184 10.41 -8.20 11.09
N GLY A 185 9.37 -9.02 11.25
CA GLY A 185 9.48 -10.41 11.69
C GLY A 185 9.56 -11.36 10.50
N MET A 186 8.44 -11.58 9.83
CA MET A 186 8.31 -12.56 8.74
C MET A 186 8.98 -12.14 7.43
N ASN A 187 9.22 -10.84 7.25
CA ASN A 187 9.82 -10.27 6.04
C ASN A 187 11.10 -9.47 6.36
N SER A 188 11.83 -9.86 7.41
CA SER A 188 13.04 -9.15 7.85
C SER A 188 14.09 -9.03 6.74
N GLN A 189 14.20 -10.06 5.88
CA GLN A 189 15.11 -10.12 4.74
C GLN A 189 14.89 -8.98 3.74
N LEU A 190 13.70 -8.37 3.71
CA LEU A 190 13.43 -7.25 2.82
C LEU A 190 14.20 -5.99 3.22
N TRP A 191 14.69 -5.91 4.46
CA TRP A 191 15.31 -4.69 5.01
C TRP A 191 16.82 -4.79 5.16
N GLU A 192 17.37 -5.97 4.90
CA GLU A 192 18.81 -6.14 4.88
C GLU A 192 19.39 -5.28 3.75
N LYS A 193 20.47 -4.55 4.05
CA LYS A 193 21.22 -3.88 2.98
C LYS A 193 21.61 -4.96 2.00
N ASN A 194 21.21 -4.81 0.73
CA ASN A 194 21.80 -5.61 -0.33
C ASN A 194 23.32 -5.45 -0.17
N VAL A 195 23.99 -6.51 0.28
CA VAL A 195 25.43 -6.62 0.17
C VAL A 195 25.62 -6.88 -1.31
N ASP A 196 25.64 -5.80 -2.09
CA ASP A 196 25.88 -5.86 -3.52
C ASP A 196 27.22 -6.58 -3.73
N GLY A 197 27.14 -7.86 -4.08
CA GLY A 197 28.26 -8.62 -4.59
C GLY A 197 28.58 -8.10 -5.97
N PHE A 198 29.70 -7.39 -6.07
CA PHE A 198 30.51 -7.35 -7.28
C PHE A 198 31.31 -8.65 -7.39
#